data_AF-A0A915JVY8-F1
#
_entry.id   AF-A0A915JVY8-F1
#
_cell.length_a   1.000
_cell.length_b   1.000
_cell.length_c   1.000
_cell.angle_alpha   90.00
_cell.angle_beta   90.00
_cell.angle_gamma   90.00
#
_symmetry.space_group_name_H-M   'P 1'
#
loop_
_entity.id
_entity.type
_entity.pdbx_description
1 polymer ?
#
loop_
_entity_poly.entity_id
_entity_poly.type
_entity_poly.pdbx_seq_one_letter_code
_entity_poly.pdbx_strand_id
1 'polypeptide(L)'
;MFEAAYTVYFNGELSIRKLISEKEEDLMEKMGPENLIKLKGYVQNYTWGKLGKSSERYRISKSKIFSSGILECQILVSGESQRISYILSKLRILSTFQLWMGTHPKGPSLIMQSGQVLSKYLADNPAILGQSYKVTNTDNFQLPFLFKVLSVNEALSIQSHPNKQQAKILHANDPKNYPDDNHKPEMAIALTEFEMLSGFRPSSEIINYINELSELKRLIRTESYELFRANANEGSLKMCFSDLMNQPQVEIEKSLKSLADRFSSERNNNFSSSTIFLAIFSDFGDDQIKNLFLRIYKGFSNDVGCLAVFFLNYIVLQPGEAVFLGPNEPHAYLLGDCVECMACSDNTIRAGLTPKFKDVENLVAMLTYSMNAAEKVKFKPKKLSDVVTEYAPPVPEFTVHKIEVSKITT
;
A
#
# COMPACT_ATOMS: atom_id res chain seq x y z
N MET A 1 -24.65 -11.42 0.15
CA MET A 1 -23.75 -10.25 0.17
C MET A 1 -22.90 -10.41 1.43
N PHE A 2 -21.69 -10.96 1.30
CA PHE A 2 -20.82 -11.28 2.43
C PHE A 2 -20.25 -10.01 3.05
N GLU A 3 -20.06 -9.99 4.37
CA GLU A 3 -19.27 -8.98 5.07
C GLU A 3 -17.90 -9.60 5.39
N ALA A 4 -16.82 -8.87 5.10
CA ALA A 4 -15.46 -9.36 5.33
C ALA A 4 -14.84 -8.66 6.54
N ALA A 5 -14.34 -9.44 7.50
CA ALA A 5 -13.52 -8.97 8.59
C ALA A 5 -12.05 -9.26 8.27
N TYR A 6 -11.17 -8.28 8.51
CA TYR A 6 -9.73 -8.46 8.42
C TYR A 6 -9.17 -8.54 9.83
N THR A 7 -8.44 -9.61 10.13
CA THR A 7 -7.76 -9.79 11.42
C THR A 7 -6.26 -9.94 11.18
N VAL A 8 -5.44 -9.34 12.03
CA VAL A 8 -3.97 -9.41 11.95
C VAL A 8 -3.44 -10.17 13.14
N TYR A 9 -2.57 -11.15 12.89
CA TYR A 9 -1.91 -11.95 13.91
C TYR A 9 -0.40 -11.70 13.88
N PHE A 10 0.20 -11.72 15.06
CA PHE A 10 1.64 -11.86 15.22
C PHE A 10 1.98 -13.33 15.50
N ASN A 11 3.11 -13.80 14.98
CA ASN A 11 3.47 -15.21 15.01
C ASN A 11 3.68 -15.70 16.46
N GLY A 12 2.68 -16.43 16.99
CA GLY A 12 2.69 -16.96 18.34
C GLY A 12 1.46 -17.81 18.70
N GLU A 13 1.55 -19.12 18.46
CA GLU A 13 0.77 -20.24 19.05
C GLU A 13 -0.77 -20.22 19.10
N LEU A 14 -1.48 -19.26 18.52
CA LEU A 14 -2.88 -19.47 18.09
C LEU A 14 -2.92 -19.67 16.58
N SER A 15 -2.55 -20.88 16.15
CA SER A 15 -2.81 -21.26 14.76
C SER A 15 -4.32 -21.26 14.56
N ILE A 16 -4.81 -20.48 13.60
CA ILE A 16 -6.18 -20.59 13.09
C ILE A 16 -6.55 -22.03 12.72
N ARG A 17 -5.57 -22.93 12.49
CA ARG A 17 -5.81 -24.37 12.32
C ARG A 17 -6.58 -25.02 13.49
N LYS A 18 -6.46 -24.49 14.71
CA LYS A 18 -7.22 -24.95 15.89
C LYS A 18 -8.62 -24.31 15.95
N LEU A 19 -8.78 -23.10 15.40
CA LEU A 19 -10.06 -22.40 15.26
C LEU A 19 -10.92 -22.96 14.11
N ILE A 20 -10.31 -23.42 13.02
CA ILE A 20 -11.01 -24.01 11.85
C ILE A 20 -11.55 -25.42 12.16
N SER A 21 -10.99 -26.13 13.16
CA SER A 21 -11.41 -27.49 13.51
C SER A 21 -12.63 -27.56 14.44
N GLU A 22 -13.02 -26.46 15.07
CA GLU A 22 -14.17 -26.39 15.97
C GLU A 22 -15.32 -25.65 15.28
N LYS A 23 -16.58 -26.05 15.53
CA LYS A 23 -17.74 -25.37 14.94
C LYS A 23 -17.80 -23.93 15.45
N GLU A 24 -18.16 -22.98 14.59
CA GLU A 24 -18.18 -21.54 14.86
C GLU A 24 -18.99 -21.15 16.13
N GLU A 25 -20.04 -21.93 16.44
CA GLU A 25 -20.84 -21.81 17.67
C GLU A 25 -20.06 -22.15 18.96
N ASP A 26 -19.17 -23.17 18.94
CA ASP A 26 -18.37 -23.58 20.11
C ASP A 26 -17.30 -22.53 20.49
N LEU A 27 -16.85 -21.73 19.53
CA LEU A 27 -15.80 -20.72 19.75
C LEU A 27 -16.34 -19.43 20.35
N MET A 28 -17.50 -18.96 19.89
CA MET A 28 -18.17 -17.81 20.50
C MET A 28 -18.63 -18.11 21.93
N GLU A 29 -19.01 -19.36 22.21
CA GLU A 29 -19.39 -19.83 23.54
C GLU A 29 -18.18 -19.99 24.49
N LYS A 30 -17.00 -20.39 23.97
CA LYS A 30 -15.75 -20.49 24.75
C LYS A 30 -15.04 -19.15 24.97
N MET A 31 -15.18 -18.16 24.07
CA MET A 31 -14.39 -16.93 24.14
C MET A 31 -15.03 -15.80 24.94
N GLY A 32 -16.36 -15.78 25.12
CA GLY A 32 -17.08 -14.84 25.98
C GLY A 32 -16.94 -13.34 25.59
N PRO A 33 -17.93 -12.49 25.92
CA PRO A 33 -17.90 -11.06 25.59
C PRO A 33 -16.84 -10.22 26.34
N GLU A 34 -16.18 -10.80 27.35
CA GLU A 34 -15.23 -10.11 28.24
C GLU A 34 -13.80 -10.02 27.68
N ASN A 35 -13.49 -10.74 26.60
CA ASN A 35 -12.16 -10.79 26.02
C ASN A 35 -11.98 -9.85 24.79
N LEU A 36 -13.04 -9.11 24.39
CA LEU A 36 -13.02 -8.18 23.26
C LEU A 36 -12.62 -6.76 23.65
N ILE A 37 -11.65 -6.20 22.93
CA ILE A 37 -11.28 -4.80 23.07
C ILE A 37 -11.63 -4.05 21.79
N LYS A 38 -12.59 -3.14 21.91
CA LYS A 38 -12.96 -2.26 20.80
C LYS A 38 -11.98 -1.11 20.72
N LEU A 39 -11.48 -0.83 19.52
CA LEU A 39 -10.54 0.25 19.28
C LEU A 39 -11.17 1.41 18.52
N LYS A 40 -10.86 2.61 18.97
CA LYS A 40 -10.96 3.83 18.18
C LYS A 40 -9.61 4.05 17.50
N GLY A 41 -9.53 3.73 16.21
CA GLY A 41 -8.34 3.99 15.41
C GLY A 41 -8.09 5.48 15.19
N TYR A 42 -6.86 5.82 14.82
CA TYR A 42 -6.46 7.19 14.52
C TYR A 42 -6.74 7.51 13.05
N VAL A 43 -7.37 8.65 12.78
CA VAL A 43 -7.73 9.08 11.42
C VAL A 43 -6.80 10.21 11.00
N GLN A 44 -6.05 9.99 9.93
CA GLN A 44 -5.16 10.99 9.38
C GLN A 44 -5.73 11.58 8.09
N ASN A 45 -5.89 12.90 8.07
CA ASN A 45 -6.46 13.60 6.91
C ASN A 45 -5.34 14.11 6.00
N TYR A 46 -5.16 13.44 4.86
CA TYR A 46 -4.17 13.84 3.84
C TYR A 46 -4.86 14.36 2.58
N THR A 47 -4.25 15.32 1.89
CA THR A 47 -4.85 15.96 0.70
C THR A 47 -5.16 14.99 -0.45
N TRP A 48 -4.46 13.84 -0.54
CA TRP A 48 -4.56 12.89 -1.65
C TRP A 48 -5.72 11.87 -1.59
N GLY A 49 -6.50 11.79 -0.50
CA GLY A 49 -7.53 10.74 -0.37
C GLY A 49 -8.86 11.02 -1.10
N LYS A 50 -9.83 10.10 -1.02
CA LYS A 50 -11.17 10.29 -1.63
C LYS A 50 -12.05 11.26 -0.82
N LEU A 51 -12.84 12.09 -1.52
CA LEU A 51 -13.74 13.09 -0.91
C LEU A 51 -15.19 12.58 -0.78
N GLY A 52 -15.83 12.81 0.37
CA GLY A 52 -17.29 12.69 0.51
C GLY A 52 -17.85 11.27 0.35
N LYS A 53 -18.96 11.13 -0.40
CA LYS A 53 -19.75 9.88 -0.46
C LYS A 53 -19.08 8.71 -1.19
N SER A 54 -18.06 9.00 -1.99
CA SER A 54 -17.31 8.01 -2.76
C SER A 54 -16.13 7.42 -2.00
N SER A 55 -15.81 7.93 -0.80
CA SER A 55 -14.81 7.32 0.07
C SER A 55 -15.41 6.13 0.82
N GLU A 56 -14.60 5.09 1.02
CA GLU A 56 -14.99 3.96 1.87
C GLU A 56 -15.32 4.41 3.31
N ARG A 57 -14.82 5.56 3.77
CA ARG A 57 -15.30 6.22 5.00
C ARG A 57 -16.81 6.37 5.02
N TYR A 58 -17.38 6.90 3.93
CA TYR A 58 -18.80 7.19 3.87
C TYR A 58 -19.61 5.92 3.87
N ARG A 59 -19.17 4.88 3.14
CA ARG A 59 -19.81 3.57 3.11
C ARG A 59 -19.75 2.88 4.47
N ILE A 60 -18.56 2.84 5.09
CA ILE A 60 -18.35 2.34 6.45
C ILE A 60 -19.25 3.11 7.42
N SER A 61 -19.18 4.45 7.45
CA SER A 61 -19.99 5.29 8.37
C SER A 61 -21.50 5.27 8.14
N LYS A 62 -21.98 4.74 7.00
CA LYS A 62 -23.41 4.68 6.63
C LYS A 62 -24.05 3.31 6.83
N SER A 63 -23.28 2.23 6.94
CA SER A 63 -23.84 0.92 7.27
C SER A 63 -24.45 0.97 8.69
N LYS A 64 -25.57 0.28 8.94
CA LYS A 64 -26.35 0.36 10.20
C LYS A 64 -25.54 0.00 11.47
N ILE A 65 -24.31 -0.49 11.30
CA ILE A 65 -23.34 -0.84 12.34
C ILE A 65 -22.54 0.40 12.82
N PHE A 66 -22.58 1.57 12.14
CA PHE A 66 -21.59 2.65 12.32
C PHE A 66 -22.17 4.09 12.49
N SER A 67 -23.40 4.22 12.98
CA SER A 67 -24.14 5.50 13.01
C SER A 67 -23.66 6.58 14.01
N SER A 68 -22.43 6.54 14.51
CA SER A 68 -21.90 7.49 15.52
C SER A 68 -20.73 8.38 15.06
N GLY A 69 -20.29 8.30 13.80
CA GLY A 69 -19.18 9.14 13.30
C GLY A 69 -17.79 8.71 13.81
N ILE A 70 -17.68 7.45 14.24
CA ILE A 70 -16.48 6.79 14.78
C ILE A 70 -16.22 5.58 13.87
N LEU A 71 -14.99 5.42 13.37
CA LEU A 71 -14.61 4.18 12.67
C LEU A 71 -14.41 3.09 13.74
N GLU A 72 -15.35 2.15 13.81
CA GLU A 72 -15.20 0.92 14.58
C GLU A 72 -14.29 -0.02 13.77
N CYS A 73 -13.14 -0.41 14.30
CA CYS A 73 -12.48 -1.60 13.80
C CYS A 73 -12.47 -2.61 14.95
N GLN A 74 -13.16 -3.72 14.72
CA GLN A 74 -13.22 -4.83 15.66
C GLN A 74 -11.99 -5.70 15.38
N ILE A 75 -11.00 -5.65 16.28
CA ILE A 75 -10.07 -6.79 16.41
C ILE A 75 -10.88 -7.86 17.13
N LEU A 76 -11.09 -9.00 16.48
CA LEU A 76 -11.89 -10.12 16.98
C LEU A 76 -11.25 -10.78 18.21
N VAL A 77 -12.03 -10.77 19.30
CA VAL A 77 -12.03 -11.70 20.45
C VAL A 77 -13.45 -11.63 21.11
N SER A 78 -14.52 -11.88 20.31
CA SER A 78 -16.01 -11.96 20.60
C SER A 78 -16.77 -11.03 21.61
N GLY A 79 -18.00 -10.58 21.30
CA GLY A 79 -18.81 -9.61 22.09
C GLY A 79 -20.33 -9.80 22.10
N GLU A 80 -21.09 -8.83 22.66
CA GLU A 80 -22.46 -8.33 22.34
C GLU A 80 -22.97 -7.39 23.47
N SER A 81 -23.99 -6.51 23.42
CA SER A 81 -24.77 -5.74 22.44
C SER A 81 -25.69 -4.80 23.26
N GLN A 82 -25.86 -3.49 22.95
CA GLN A 82 -27.06 -2.71 23.37
C GLN A 82 -27.26 -1.37 22.62
N ARG A 83 -28.55 -1.06 22.36
CA ARG A 83 -29.11 0.07 21.58
C ARG A 83 -28.77 1.46 22.14
N ILE A 84 -28.44 2.42 21.26
CA ILE A 84 -28.58 3.87 21.54
C ILE A 84 -29.14 4.62 20.33
N SER A 85 -30.11 5.49 20.62
CA SER A 85 -30.88 6.36 19.73
C SER A 85 -30.22 7.71 19.40
N TYR A 86 -30.36 8.12 18.14
CA TYR A 86 -30.42 9.47 17.51
C TYR A 86 -29.42 10.60 17.86
N ILE A 87 -28.85 11.19 16.80
CA ILE A 87 -28.75 12.62 16.37
C ILE A 87 -27.48 12.73 15.50
N LEU A 88 -27.56 13.37 14.32
CA LEU A 88 -26.54 14.32 13.82
C LEU A 88 -26.90 14.86 12.42
N SER A 89 -27.74 15.90 12.42
CA SER A 89 -27.62 16.99 11.46
C SER A 89 -26.47 17.89 11.92
N LYS A 90 -25.27 17.78 11.30
CA LYS A 90 -24.32 18.92 11.06
C LYS A 90 -22.89 18.56 10.59
N LEU A 91 -22.48 17.31 10.44
CA LEU A 91 -21.14 16.99 9.90
C LEU A 91 -21.18 16.60 8.42
N ARG A 92 -21.64 17.53 7.57
CA ARG A 92 -21.39 17.48 6.13
C ARG A 92 -20.03 18.14 5.88
N ILE A 93 -19.19 17.47 5.10
CA ILE A 93 -17.92 17.94 4.51
C ILE A 93 -16.70 17.76 5.42
N LEU A 94 -16.11 16.55 5.47
CA LEU A 94 -14.69 16.40 5.81
C LEU A 94 -14.05 15.33 4.91
N SER A 95 -12.97 15.76 4.27
CA SER A 95 -12.08 15.11 3.30
C SER A 95 -11.28 13.92 3.89
N THR A 96 -11.04 12.89 3.05
CA THR A 96 -9.84 12.03 2.90
C THR A 96 -9.18 11.38 4.14
N PHE A 97 -8.88 10.06 4.13
CA PHE A 97 -8.19 9.43 5.28
C PHE A 97 -7.29 8.21 5.00
N GLN A 98 -6.27 8.06 5.86
CA GLN A 98 -5.80 6.76 6.36
C GLN A 98 -6.41 6.51 7.74
N LEU A 99 -6.98 5.32 7.99
CA LEU A 99 -7.28 4.86 9.35
C LEU A 99 -6.12 4.02 9.84
N TRP A 100 -5.57 4.36 11.00
CA TRP A 100 -4.46 3.66 11.64
C TRP A 100 -4.98 2.90 12.86
N MET A 101 -4.59 1.63 12.94
CA MET A 101 -4.97 0.71 14.01
C MET A 101 -3.72 0.03 14.55
N GLY A 102 -3.43 0.30 15.81
CA GLY A 102 -2.23 -0.17 16.47
C GLY A 102 -1.68 0.87 17.44
N THR A 103 -0.39 0.76 17.71
CA THR A 103 0.31 1.48 18.79
C THR A 103 1.29 2.52 18.29
N HIS A 104 1.21 2.92 17.02
CA HIS A 104 2.15 3.86 16.44
C HIS A 104 2.08 5.22 17.17
N PRO A 105 3.20 5.82 17.60
CA PRO A 105 3.20 7.01 18.45
C PRO A 105 2.58 8.24 17.79
N LYS A 106 2.71 8.39 16.46
CA LYS A 106 2.11 9.49 15.69
C LYS A 106 0.59 9.35 15.46
N GLY A 107 0.03 8.16 15.70
CA GLY A 107 -1.39 7.88 15.47
C GLY A 107 -1.89 6.76 16.38
N PRO A 108 -1.90 6.98 17.71
CA PRO A 108 -2.22 5.93 18.65
C PRO A 108 -3.71 5.56 18.59
N SER A 109 -4.01 4.26 18.61
CA SER A 109 -5.38 3.79 18.84
C SER A 109 -5.76 3.91 20.32
N LEU A 110 -7.04 4.13 20.57
CA LEU A 110 -7.60 4.21 21.92
C LEU A 110 -8.55 3.04 22.17
N ILE A 111 -8.57 2.53 23.40
CA ILE A 111 -9.61 1.61 23.88
C ILE A 111 -10.93 2.39 23.92
N MET A 112 -11.98 1.92 23.25
CA MET A 112 -13.24 2.68 23.14
C MET A 112 -13.93 2.86 24.50
N GLN A 113 -13.89 1.84 25.35
CA GLN A 113 -14.59 1.83 26.64
C GLN A 113 -13.94 2.77 27.67
N SER A 114 -12.60 2.79 27.72
CA SER A 114 -11.86 3.56 28.74
C SER A 114 -11.21 4.85 28.21
N GLY A 115 -11.06 4.99 26.89
CA GLY A 115 -10.29 6.06 26.26
C GLY A 115 -8.77 5.92 26.44
N GLN A 116 -8.29 4.85 27.10
CA GLN A 116 -6.86 4.61 27.32
C GLN A 116 -6.12 4.37 26.00
N VAL A 117 -4.88 4.83 25.92
CA VAL A 117 -4.01 4.55 24.77
C VAL A 117 -3.66 3.05 24.71
N LEU A 118 -3.83 2.44 23.54
CA LEU A 118 -3.62 1.00 23.34
C LEU A 118 -2.20 0.56 23.70
N SER A 119 -1.17 1.35 23.36
CA SER A 119 0.22 1.02 23.68
C SER A 119 0.45 0.89 25.19
N LYS A 120 -0.10 1.83 25.97
CA LYS A 120 -0.04 1.79 27.43
C LYS A 120 -0.83 0.60 27.98
N TYR A 121 -2.04 0.37 27.47
CA TYR A 121 -2.86 -0.76 27.92
C TYR A 121 -2.14 -2.11 27.70
N LEU A 122 -1.51 -2.31 26.54
CA LEU A 122 -0.77 -3.55 26.24
C LEU A 122 0.54 -3.66 27.03
N ALA A 123 1.23 -2.55 27.29
CA ALA A 123 2.41 -2.52 28.15
C ALA A 123 2.07 -2.90 29.60
N ASP A 124 0.92 -2.42 30.11
CA ASP A 124 0.43 -2.71 31.45
C ASP A 124 -0.18 -4.13 31.56
N ASN A 125 -0.53 -4.76 30.42
CA ASN A 125 -1.17 -6.08 30.35
C ASN A 125 -0.48 -7.04 29.34
N PRO A 126 0.82 -7.37 29.54
CA PRO A 126 1.61 -8.09 28.55
C PRO A 126 1.12 -9.52 28.27
N ALA A 127 0.35 -10.13 29.17
CA ALA A 127 -0.23 -11.45 28.99
C ALA A 127 -1.16 -11.55 27.76
N ILE A 128 -1.75 -10.43 27.32
CA ILE A 128 -2.65 -10.35 26.15
C ILE A 128 -1.90 -10.59 24.83
N LEU A 129 -0.59 -10.32 24.79
CA LEU A 129 0.22 -10.41 23.57
C LEU A 129 0.62 -11.84 23.22
N GLY A 130 0.31 -12.81 24.10
CA GLY A 130 0.75 -14.19 23.98
C GLY A 130 2.21 -14.39 24.41
N GLN A 131 2.58 -15.65 24.63
CA GLN A 131 3.91 -16.01 25.16
C GLN A 131 5.06 -15.73 24.17
N SER A 132 4.73 -15.64 22.88
CA SER A 132 5.71 -15.50 21.80
C SER A 132 6.16 -14.04 21.58
N TYR A 133 5.39 -13.06 22.05
CA TYR A 133 5.75 -11.65 21.94
C TYR A 133 6.40 -11.17 23.23
N LYS A 134 7.70 -10.86 23.17
CA LYS A 134 8.43 -10.33 24.32
C LYS A 134 8.35 -8.81 24.32
N VAL A 135 7.72 -8.25 25.34
CA VAL A 135 7.79 -6.81 25.61
C VAL A 135 9.21 -6.47 26.05
N THR A 136 9.96 -5.79 25.18
CA THR A 136 11.34 -5.37 25.46
C THR A 136 11.44 -3.95 26.02
N ASN A 137 10.40 -3.14 25.85
CA ASN A 137 10.34 -1.77 26.34
C ASN A 137 8.88 -1.41 26.67
N THR A 138 8.58 -1.16 27.95
CA THR A 138 7.24 -0.77 28.42
C THR A 138 6.95 0.71 28.16
N ASP A 139 7.96 1.58 28.22
CA ASP A 139 7.81 3.03 28.09
C ASP A 139 7.56 3.46 26.64
N ASN A 140 8.05 2.69 25.68
CA ASN A 140 7.83 2.89 24.25
C ASN A 140 7.32 1.61 23.58
N PHE A 141 6.35 0.95 24.22
CA PHE A 141 5.73 -0.24 23.66
C PHE A 141 5.12 0.03 22.28
N GLN A 142 5.48 -0.80 21.31
CA GLN A 142 4.82 -0.85 20.02
C GLN A 142 4.55 -2.31 19.65
N LEU A 143 3.41 -2.55 19.02
CA LEU A 143 3.17 -3.75 18.22
C LEU A 143 4.19 -3.79 17.08
N PRO A 144 4.54 -4.99 16.59
CA PRO A 144 5.51 -5.15 15.52
C PRO A 144 4.96 -4.69 14.16
N PHE A 145 3.64 -4.45 14.08
CA PHE A 145 2.95 -4.00 12.88
C PHE A 145 2.05 -2.80 13.16
N LEU A 146 1.75 -2.07 12.07
CA LEU A 146 0.70 -1.08 11.98
C LEU A 146 -0.30 -1.53 10.92
N PHE A 147 -1.57 -1.64 11.30
CA PHE A 147 -2.65 -1.98 10.39
C PHE A 147 -3.38 -0.72 9.95
N LYS A 148 -3.72 -0.63 8.67
CA LYS A 148 -4.37 0.53 8.10
C LYS A 148 -5.45 0.19 7.08
N VAL A 149 -6.36 1.13 6.92
CA VAL A 149 -7.24 1.21 5.75
C VAL A 149 -6.92 2.51 5.02
N LEU A 150 -6.62 2.40 3.73
CA LEU A 150 -6.28 3.53 2.87
C LEU A 150 -7.40 3.74 1.86
N SER A 151 -7.71 5.02 1.59
CA SER A 151 -8.63 5.42 0.54
C SER A 151 -7.95 6.44 -0.38
N VAL A 152 -7.30 5.94 -1.43
CA VAL A 152 -6.41 6.65 -2.34
C VAL A 152 -7.19 7.23 -3.51
N ASN A 153 -7.02 8.53 -3.77
CA ASN A 153 -7.66 9.25 -4.87
C ASN A 153 -6.66 9.91 -5.83
N GLU A 154 -5.47 10.24 -5.32
CA GLU A 154 -4.35 10.77 -6.08
C GLU A 154 -3.13 9.90 -5.83
N ALA A 155 -2.23 9.86 -6.81
CA ALA A 155 -1.02 9.07 -6.71
C ALA A 155 -0.16 9.51 -5.52
N LEU A 156 0.30 8.53 -4.75
CA LEU A 156 1.28 8.71 -3.70
C LEU A 156 2.68 8.78 -4.30
N SER A 157 3.65 9.16 -3.47
CA SER A 157 5.05 9.22 -3.88
C SER A 157 5.55 7.86 -4.34
N ILE A 158 6.37 7.84 -5.40
CA ILE A 158 7.20 6.67 -5.69
C ILE A 158 8.19 6.55 -4.54
N GLN A 159 8.17 5.38 -3.92
CA GLN A 159 8.92 5.11 -2.71
C GLN A 159 9.48 3.71 -2.69
N SER A 160 10.45 3.51 -1.82
CA SER A 160 10.98 2.21 -1.43
C SER A 160 11.41 2.28 0.03
N HIS A 161 11.50 1.12 0.67
CA HIS A 161 11.86 1.00 2.08
C HIS A 161 13.18 0.25 2.23
N PRO A 162 14.13 0.75 3.04
CA PRO A 162 15.39 0.06 3.24
C PRO A 162 15.20 -1.27 3.97
N ASN A 163 16.12 -2.20 3.76
CA ASN A 163 16.23 -3.36 4.64
C ASN A 163 16.73 -2.95 6.04
N LYS A 164 16.69 -3.86 7.01
CA LYS A 164 17.00 -3.54 8.41
C LYS A 164 18.45 -3.09 8.65
N GLN A 165 19.40 -3.57 7.84
CA GLN A 165 20.80 -3.12 7.96
C GLN A 165 20.97 -1.71 7.40
N GLN A 166 20.35 -1.43 6.25
CA GLN A 166 20.37 -0.11 5.62
C GLN A 166 19.64 0.93 6.48
N ALA A 167 18.49 0.58 7.07
CA ALA A 167 17.74 1.47 7.96
C ALA A 167 18.59 1.97 9.14
N LYS A 168 19.38 1.08 9.76
CA LYS A 168 20.33 1.45 10.83
C LYS A 168 21.37 2.46 10.38
N ILE A 169 21.95 2.25 9.20
CA ILE A 169 22.97 3.15 8.63
C ILE A 169 22.35 4.51 8.30
N LEU A 170 21.19 4.50 7.64
CA LEU A 170 20.47 5.71 7.25
C LEU A 170 20.02 6.51 8.48
N HIS A 171 19.48 5.86 9.50
CA HIS A 171 19.10 6.50 10.76
C HIS A 171 20.30 7.11 11.49
N ALA A 172 21.43 6.41 11.55
CA ALA A 172 22.64 6.92 12.18
C ALA A 172 23.21 8.16 11.44
N ASN A 173 23.11 8.18 10.11
CA ASN A 173 23.68 9.24 9.27
C ASN A 173 22.74 10.46 9.14
N ASP A 174 21.43 10.24 9.01
CA ASP A 174 20.42 11.29 8.82
C ASP A 174 19.11 10.95 9.56
N PRO A 175 19.12 11.06 10.90
CA PRO A 175 17.96 10.72 11.75
C PRO A 175 16.76 11.65 11.51
N LYS A 176 16.95 12.78 10.82
CA LYS A 176 15.86 13.71 10.49
C LYS A 176 14.95 13.15 9.40
N ASN A 177 15.55 12.56 8.35
CA ASN A 177 14.80 11.97 7.24
C ASN A 177 14.52 10.47 7.45
N TYR A 178 15.35 9.80 8.24
CA TYR A 178 15.21 8.40 8.62
C TYR A 178 15.02 8.28 10.13
N PRO A 179 13.79 8.42 10.64
CA PRO A 179 13.54 8.64 12.08
C PRO A 179 13.70 7.40 12.96
N ASP A 180 13.87 6.21 12.38
CA ASP A 180 14.01 4.95 13.11
C ASP A 180 14.99 4.00 12.40
N ASP A 181 15.47 2.99 13.10
CA ASP A 181 16.46 2.02 12.61
C ASP A 181 15.82 0.74 12.04
N ASN A 182 14.50 0.75 11.84
CA ASN A 182 13.73 -0.42 11.46
C ASN A 182 13.47 -0.47 9.95
N HIS A 183 13.28 -1.70 9.44
CA HIS A 183 12.76 -1.88 8.09
C HIS A 183 11.25 -1.67 8.03
N LYS A 184 10.71 -1.62 6.81
CA LYS A 184 9.28 -1.39 6.58
C LYS A 184 8.73 -2.28 5.47
N PRO A 185 8.68 -3.61 5.66
CA PRO A 185 7.91 -4.48 4.79
C PRO A 185 6.42 -4.12 4.90
N GLU A 186 5.72 -4.09 3.76
CA GLU A 186 4.31 -3.73 3.67
C GLU A 186 3.52 -4.77 2.85
N MET A 187 2.24 -4.92 3.13
CA MET A 187 1.29 -5.73 2.36
C MET A 187 0.08 -4.87 2.06
N ALA A 188 -0.27 -4.74 0.78
CA ALA A 188 -1.51 -4.11 0.34
C ALA A 188 -2.50 -5.18 -0.12
N ILE A 189 -3.73 -5.17 0.40
CA ILE A 189 -4.83 -6.05 0.02
C ILE A 189 -5.98 -5.18 -0.48
N ALA A 190 -6.39 -5.36 -1.72
CA ALA A 190 -7.38 -4.53 -2.37
C ALA A 190 -8.79 -4.71 -1.76
N LEU A 191 -9.44 -3.60 -1.40
CA LEU A 191 -10.84 -3.56 -0.95
C LEU A 191 -11.78 -3.22 -2.10
N THR A 192 -11.34 -2.32 -2.98
CA THR A 192 -11.95 -2.04 -4.29
C THR A 192 -10.97 -2.46 -5.37
N GLU A 193 -11.28 -2.19 -6.64
CA GLU A 193 -10.22 -2.09 -7.64
C GLU A 193 -9.16 -1.10 -7.13
N PHE A 194 -7.90 -1.54 -7.11
CA PHE A 194 -6.77 -0.81 -6.53
C PHE A 194 -5.61 -0.77 -7.51
N GLU A 195 -5.26 0.44 -7.92
CA GLU A 195 -4.23 0.73 -8.90
C GLU A 195 -2.91 1.09 -8.23
N MET A 196 -1.81 0.51 -8.68
CA MET A 196 -0.47 0.79 -8.16
C MET A 196 0.62 0.65 -9.23
N LEU A 197 1.78 1.24 -8.96
CA LEU A 197 3.06 0.88 -9.57
C LEU A 197 3.82 -0.02 -8.59
N SER A 198 4.43 -1.11 -9.06
CA SER A 198 5.26 -1.96 -8.20
C SER A 198 6.27 -2.81 -8.97
N GLY A 199 7.55 -2.75 -8.57
CA GLY A 199 8.64 -3.52 -9.18
C GLY A 199 8.92 -3.10 -10.62
N PHE A 200 10.12 -3.43 -11.12
CA PHE A 200 10.47 -3.13 -12.51
C PHE A 200 9.80 -4.11 -13.47
N ARG A 201 9.37 -3.59 -14.62
CA ARG A 201 8.84 -4.37 -15.74
C ARG A 201 9.88 -5.34 -16.30
N PRO A 202 9.45 -6.37 -17.04
CA PRO A 202 10.35 -7.15 -17.90
C PRO A 202 11.20 -6.24 -18.79
N SER A 203 12.47 -6.60 -18.97
CA SER A 203 13.43 -5.81 -19.74
C SER A 203 12.94 -5.49 -21.15
N SER A 204 12.27 -6.43 -21.81
CA SER A 204 11.70 -6.26 -23.14
C SER A 204 10.68 -5.11 -23.20
N GLU A 205 9.83 -4.95 -22.19
CA GLU A 205 8.85 -3.85 -22.14
C GLU A 205 9.56 -2.51 -21.97
N ILE A 206 10.54 -2.43 -21.05
CA ILE A 206 11.31 -1.21 -20.81
C ILE A 206 12.07 -0.81 -22.08
N ILE A 207 12.73 -1.76 -22.75
CA ILE A 207 13.45 -1.52 -24.01
C ILE A 207 12.50 -1.01 -25.10
N ASN A 208 11.28 -1.56 -25.19
CA ASN A 208 10.28 -1.10 -26.14
C ASN A 208 9.86 0.35 -25.87
N TYR A 209 9.52 0.68 -24.61
CA TYR A 209 9.18 2.06 -24.25
C TYR A 209 10.32 3.05 -24.55
N ILE A 210 11.56 2.68 -24.25
CA ILE A 210 12.73 3.52 -24.57
C ILE A 210 12.87 3.70 -26.09
N ASN A 211 12.55 2.70 -26.90
CA ASN A 211 12.63 2.82 -28.37
C ASN A 211 11.51 3.66 -28.99
N GLU A 212 10.29 3.53 -28.50
CA GLU A 212 9.11 4.16 -29.08
C GLU A 212 8.92 5.62 -28.64
N LEU A 213 9.45 5.96 -27.46
CA LEU A 213 9.33 7.27 -26.83
C LEU A 213 10.67 8.00 -26.92
N SER A 214 10.88 8.79 -27.96
CA SER A 214 12.10 9.57 -28.15
C SER A 214 12.35 10.56 -27.01
N GLU A 215 11.28 11.07 -26.41
CA GLU A 215 11.30 11.91 -25.21
C GLU A 215 11.83 11.19 -23.97
N LEU A 216 11.62 9.88 -23.87
CA LEU A 216 12.20 9.06 -22.81
C LEU A 216 13.65 8.68 -23.17
N LYS A 217 13.89 8.25 -24.42
CA LYS A 217 15.21 7.85 -24.90
C LYS A 217 16.27 8.92 -24.70
N ARG A 218 15.93 10.19 -24.95
CA ARG A 218 16.86 11.32 -24.80
C ARG A 218 17.30 11.59 -23.35
N LEU A 219 16.61 11.02 -22.36
CA LEU A 219 16.93 11.16 -20.93
C LEU A 219 17.85 10.05 -20.42
N ILE A 220 18.21 9.09 -21.27
CA ILE A 220 19.06 7.94 -20.92
C ILE A 220 20.33 8.04 -21.77
N ARG A 221 21.51 7.84 -21.16
CA ARG A 221 22.75 7.87 -21.94
C ARG A 221 22.78 6.71 -22.91
N THR A 222 23.27 6.96 -24.12
CA THR A 222 23.39 5.94 -25.18
C THR A 222 24.16 4.71 -24.69
N GLU A 223 25.25 4.90 -23.95
CA GLU A 223 26.07 3.82 -23.40
C GLU A 223 25.29 2.92 -22.45
N SER A 224 24.54 3.52 -21.51
CA SER A 224 23.67 2.79 -20.58
C SER A 224 22.59 2.01 -21.32
N TYR A 225 21.94 2.65 -22.30
CA TYR A 225 20.88 2.03 -23.09
C TYR A 225 21.39 0.86 -23.95
N GLU A 226 22.50 1.03 -24.67
CA GLU A 226 23.05 -0.04 -25.51
C GLU A 226 23.54 -1.22 -24.66
N LEU A 227 24.10 -0.97 -23.47
CA LEU A 227 24.44 -2.03 -22.52
C LEU A 227 23.20 -2.80 -22.05
N PHE A 228 22.15 -2.07 -21.65
CA PHE A 228 20.88 -2.67 -21.22
C PHE A 228 20.20 -3.47 -22.33
N ARG A 229 20.21 -2.94 -23.56
CA ARG A 229 19.65 -3.59 -24.74
C ARG A 229 20.41 -4.87 -25.10
N ALA A 230 21.74 -4.85 -25.02
CA ALA A 230 22.58 -5.99 -25.38
C ALA A 230 22.58 -7.08 -24.29
N ASN A 231 22.52 -6.70 -23.02
CA ASN A 231 22.61 -7.61 -21.88
C ASN A 231 21.79 -7.09 -20.69
N ALA A 232 20.48 -7.29 -20.74
CA ALA A 232 19.57 -6.84 -19.70
C ALA A 232 19.78 -7.63 -18.39
N ASN A 233 20.16 -6.92 -17.34
CA ASN A 233 20.34 -7.41 -15.96
C ASN A 233 20.14 -6.25 -14.97
N GLU A 234 20.23 -6.53 -13.67
CA GLU A 234 20.02 -5.54 -12.61
C GLU A 234 20.97 -4.34 -12.74
N GLY A 235 22.25 -4.59 -13.05
CA GLY A 235 23.27 -3.54 -13.16
C GLY A 235 23.06 -2.61 -14.34
N SER A 236 22.73 -3.16 -15.51
CA SER A 236 22.45 -2.37 -16.72
C SER A 236 21.14 -1.59 -16.62
N LEU A 237 20.09 -2.16 -16.00
CA LEU A 237 18.87 -1.40 -15.69
C LEU A 237 19.15 -0.27 -14.70
N LYS A 238 19.95 -0.54 -13.65
CA LYS A 238 20.38 0.47 -12.69
C LYS A 238 21.04 1.66 -13.37
N MET A 239 21.90 1.44 -14.36
CA MET A 239 22.51 2.53 -15.13
C MET A 239 21.45 3.37 -15.86
N CYS A 240 20.52 2.76 -16.60
CA CYS A 240 19.45 3.47 -17.29
C CYS A 240 18.55 4.26 -16.33
N PHE A 241 18.15 3.65 -15.22
CA PHE A 241 17.30 4.30 -14.22
C PHE A 241 18.05 5.42 -13.50
N SER A 242 19.33 5.22 -13.20
CA SER A 242 20.19 6.26 -12.61
C SER A 242 20.35 7.45 -13.54
N ASP A 243 20.50 7.23 -14.84
CA ASP A 243 20.57 8.32 -15.82
C ASP A 243 19.30 9.16 -15.80
N LEU A 244 18.14 8.51 -15.87
CA LEU A 244 16.83 9.17 -15.82
C LEU A 244 16.67 10.01 -14.55
N MET A 245 16.95 9.42 -13.40
CA MET A 245 16.69 10.03 -12.09
C MET A 245 17.62 11.21 -11.78
N ASN A 246 18.76 11.31 -12.46
CA ASN A 246 19.74 12.40 -12.30
C ASN A 246 19.71 13.43 -13.43
N GLN A 247 18.73 13.38 -14.34
CA GLN A 247 18.60 14.39 -15.38
C GLN A 247 18.30 15.78 -14.79
N PRO A 248 18.80 16.86 -15.43
CA PRO A 248 18.42 18.20 -15.05
C PRO A 248 16.90 18.41 -15.14
N GLN A 249 16.34 19.13 -14.17
CA GLN A 249 14.91 19.43 -14.08
C GLN A 249 14.32 19.99 -15.38
N VAL A 250 15.07 20.86 -16.08
CA VAL A 250 14.66 21.45 -17.37
C VAL A 250 14.47 20.39 -18.46
N GLU A 251 15.31 19.35 -18.50
CA GLU A 251 15.19 18.27 -19.48
C GLU A 251 14.01 17.37 -19.16
N ILE A 252 13.75 17.09 -17.88
CA ILE A 252 12.56 16.37 -17.43
C ILE A 252 11.30 17.10 -17.85
N GLU A 253 11.16 18.38 -17.51
CA GLU A 253 9.98 19.20 -17.86
C GLU A 253 9.71 19.25 -19.36
N LYS A 254 10.76 19.43 -20.16
CA LYS A 254 10.66 19.41 -21.62
C LYS A 254 10.20 18.06 -22.16
N SER A 255 10.68 16.94 -21.59
CA SER A 255 10.26 15.59 -22.01
C SER A 255 8.82 15.32 -21.62
N LEU A 256 8.45 15.64 -20.38
CA LEU A 256 7.10 15.42 -19.87
C LEU A 256 6.08 16.21 -20.67
N LYS A 257 6.35 17.49 -20.95
CA LYS A 257 5.48 18.32 -21.76
C LYS A 257 5.32 17.75 -23.17
N SER A 258 6.42 17.38 -23.83
CA SER A 258 6.39 16.80 -25.18
C SER A 258 5.59 15.50 -25.23
N LEU A 259 5.79 14.59 -24.26
CA LEU A 259 5.01 13.35 -24.14
C LEU A 259 3.53 13.64 -23.89
N ALA A 260 3.21 14.58 -23.01
CA ALA A 260 1.83 14.94 -22.72
C ALA A 260 1.11 15.51 -23.95
N ASP A 261 1.77 16.40 -24.70
CA ASP A 261 1.24 16.96 -25.95
C ASP A 261 1.03 15.86 -27.02
N ARG A 262 2.01 14.95 -27.17
CA ARG A 262 1.95 13.80 -28.09
C ARG A 262 0.76 12.89 -27.75
N PHE A 263 0.69 12.39 -26.51
CA PHE A 263 -0.38 11.47 -26.11
C PHE A 263 -1.77 12.11 -26.11
N SER A 264 -1.88 13.40 -25.78
CA SER A 264 -3.15 14.13 -25.88
C SER A 264 -3.61 14.24 -27.34
N SER A 265 -2.68 14.45 -28.28
CA SER A 265 -2.98 14.53 -29.71
C SER A 265 -3.37 13.17 -30.30
N GLU A 266 -2.64 12.10 -29.96
CA GLU A 266 -2.96 10.72 -30.36
C GLU A 266 -4.35 10.30 -29.87
N ARG A 267 -4.70 10.62 -28.61
CA ARG A 267 -6.03 10.35 -28.03
C ARG A 267 -7.17 11.01 -28.80
N ASN A 268 -6.96 12.24 -29.26
CA ASN A 268 -7.98 12.98 -30.02
C ASN A 268 -8.16 12.44 -31.44
N ASN A 269 -7.13 11.83 -32.02
CA ASN A 269 -7.17 11.24 -33.37
C ASN A 269 -7.72 9.80 -33.39
N ASN A 270 -7.59 9.05 -32.29
CA ASN A 270 -7.99 7.63 -32.20
C ASN A 270 -9.47 7.39 -31.88
N PHE A 271 -10.35 8.40 -31.92
CA PHE A 271 -11.81 8.17 -31.86
C PHE A 271 -12.36 7.49 -33.13
N SER A 272 -11.49 7.19 -34.11
CA SER A 272 -11.84 6.48 -35.35
C SER A 272 -10.66 5.65 -35.87
N SER A 273 -10.28 4.56 -35.18
CA SER A 273 -9.77 3.30 -35.80
C SER A 273 -9.14 2.38 -34.76
N SER A 274 -9.81 1.25 -34.52
CA SER A 274 -9.27 0.06 -33.89
C SER A 274 -8.08 -0.49 -34.70
N THR A 275 -6.92 -0.71 -34.08
CA THR A 275 -5.88 -1.55 -34.71
C THR A 275 -5.37 -2.64 -33.77
N ILE A 276 -5.47 -3.84 -34.29
CA ILE A 276 -5.37 -5.19 -33.73
C ILE A 276 -3.92 -5.62 -33.37
N PHE A 277 -2.96 -4.70 -33.27
CA PHE A 277 -1.54 -5.05 -33.06
C PHE A 277 -1.10 -5.09 -31.58
N LEU A 278 -1.96 -4.67 -30.65
CA LEU A 278 -1.62 -4.37 -29.24
C LEU A 278 -1.76 -5.55 -28.24
N ALA A 279 -2.20 -6.72 -28.69
CA ALA A 279 -2.63 -7.80 -27.78
C ALA A 279 -1.53 -8.78 -27.34
N ILE A 280 -0.27 -8.59 -27.74
CA ILE A 280 0.75 -9.66 -27.63
C ILE A 280 1.80 -9.42 -26.52
N PHE A 281 1.96 -8.21 -25.98
CA PHE A 281 3.14 -7.91 -25.14
C PHE A 281 2.90 -7.24 -23.77
N SER A 282 1.65 -7.06 -23.33
CA SER A 282 1.36 -6.62 -21.96
C SER A 282 -0.10 -6.90 -21.59
N ASP A 283 -0.35 -7.29 -20.33
CA ASP A 283 -1.72 -7.46 -19.80
C ASP A 283 -2.55 -6.15 -19.81
N PHE A 284 -1.91 -5.03 -20.16
CA PHE A 284 -2.52 -3.72 -20.38
C PHE A 284 -2.06 -3.14 -21.73
N GLY A 285 -2.98 -2.72 -22.61
CA GLY A 285 -2.62 -2.11 -23.89
C GLY A 285 -1.93 -0.75 -23.75
N ASP A 286 -1.09 -0.35 -24.71
CA ASP A 286 -0.32 0.92 -24.68
C ASP A 286 -1.17 2.15 -24.36
N ASP A 287 -2.41 2.19 -24.83
CA ASP A 287 -3.35 3.29 -24.55
C ASP A 287 -3.62 3.47 -23.05
N GLN A 288 -3.59 2.40 -22.26
CA GLN A 288 -3.79 2.47 -20.81
C GLN A 288 -2.60 3.10 -20.10
N ILE A 289 -1.37 2.77 -20.50
CA ILE A 289 -0.16 3.39 -19.95
C ILE A 289 -0.04 4.86 -20.34
N LYS A 290 -0.40 5.21 -21.59
CA LYS A 290 -0.50 6.62 -22.03
C LYS A 290 -1.53 7.41 -21.22
N ASN A 291 -2.72 6.84 -21.00
CA ASN A 291 -3.75 7.46 -20.17
C ASN A 291 -3.33 7.59 -18.70
N LEU A 292 -2.64 6.58 -18.16
CA LEU A 292 -2.07 6.62 -16.83
C LEU A 292 -1.03 7.75 -16.71
N PHE A 293 -0.11 7.84 -17.67
CA PHE A 293 0.88 8.93 -17.74
C PHE A 293 0.18 10.30 -17.71
N LEU A 294 -0.82 10.52 -18.57
CA LEU A 294 -1.55 11.80 -18.62
C LEU A 294 -2.24 12.13 -17.29
N ARG A 295 -2.82 11.13 -16.61
CA ARG A 295 -3.45 11.31 -15.30
C ARG A 295 -2.44 11.68 -14.23
N ILE A 296 -1.29 11.02 -14.18
CA ILE A 296 -0.22 11.33 -13.22
C ILE A 296 0.40 12.70 -13.53
N TYR A 297 0.70 12.99 -14.79
CA TYR A 297 1.26 14.27 -15.25
C TYR A 297 0.39 15.47 -14.85
N LYS A 298 -0.95 15.32 -14.88
CA LYS A 298 -1.87 16.38 -14.43
C LYS A 298 -1.65 16.79 -12.96
N GLY A 299 -1.24 15.85 -12.10
CA GLY A 299 -0.94 16.11 -10.68
C GLY A 299 0.53 16.48 -10.42
N PHE A 300 1.45 16.07 -11.29
CA PHE A 300 2.89 16.11 -11.06
C PHE A 300 3.68 16.57 -12.29
N SER A 301 3.23 17.61 -12.98
CA SER A 301 3.67 18.00 -14.34
C SER A 301 5.18 18.17 -14.52
N ASN A 302 5.93 18.39 -13.44
CA ASN A 302 7.36 18.65 -13.48
C ASN A 302 8.16 17.54 -12.77
N ASP A 303 7.54 16.46 -12.31
CA ASP A 303 8.21 15.45 -11.51
C ASP A 303 8.63 14.24 -12.36
N VAL A 304 9.91 13.87 -12.27
CA VAL A 304 10.50 12.70 -12.95
C VAL A 304 9.72 11.40 -12.71
N GLY A 305 9.03 11.30 -11.57
CA GLY A 305 8.18 10.17 -11.23
C GLY A 305 7.08 9.88 -12.25
N CYS A 306 6.66 10.87 -13.05
CA CYS A 306 5.71 10.61 -14.15
C CYS A 306 6.25 9.60 -15.17
N LEU A 307 7.58 9.53 -15.36
CA LEU A 307 8.23 8.60 -16.29
C LEU A 307 8.38 7.20 -15.71
N ALA A 308 8.17 7.00 -14.41
CA ALA A 308 8.27 5.69 -13.78
C ALA A 308 7.21 4.70 -14.29
N VAL A 309 6.11 5.16 -14.89
CA VAL A 309 5.08 4.31 -15.50
C VAL A 309 5.64 3.41 -16.62
N PHE A 310 6.74 3.83 -17.25
CA PHE A 310 7.44 3.09 -18.32
C PHE A 310 8.51 2.12 -17.79
N PHE A 311 8.87 2.22 -16.50
CA PHE A 311 9.86 1.36 -15.86
C PHE A 311 9.23 0.36 -14.89
N LEU A 312 8.17 0.78 -14.20
CA LEU A 312 7.51 0.00 -13.15
C LEU A 312 6.23 -0.67 -13.67
N ASN A 313 5.94 -1.87 -13.20
CA ASN A 313 4.69 -2.54 -13.55
C ASN A 313 3.52 -1.70 -13.03
N TYR A 314 2.61 -1.35 -13.92
CA TYR A 314 1.29 -0.86 -13.54
C TYR A 314 0.42 -2.08 -13.24
N ILE A 315 -0.12 -2.16 -12.02
CA ILE A 315 -0.90 -3.30 -11.52
C ILE A 315 -2.27 -2.79 -11.08
N VAL A 316 -3.32 -3.45 -11.53
CA VAL A 316 -4.69 -3.24 -11.08
C VAL A 316 -5.13 -4.48 -10.31
N LEU A 317 -5.20 -4.36 -8.99
CA LEU A 317 -5.65 -5.42 -8.10
C LEU A 317 -7.18 -5.41 -8.01
N GLN A 318 -7.78 -6.58 -8.19
CA GLN A 318 -9.19 -6.82 -7.91
C GLN A 318 -9.41 -7.04 -6.40
N PRO A 319 -10.61 -6.81 -5.86
CA PRO A 319 -10.88 -7.01 -4.43
C PRO A 319 -10.42 -8.38 -3.90
N GLY A 320 -9.58 -8.38 -2.87
CA GLY A 320 -8.95 -9.57 -2.30
C GLY A 320 -7.63 -9.98 -2.95
N GLU A 321 -7.24 -9.44 -4.10
CA GLU A 321 -5.86 -9.56 -4.58
C GLU A 321 -4.92 -8.69 -3.73
N ALA A 322 -3.64 -9.07 -3.69
CA ALA A 322 -2.66 -8.43 -2.82
C ALA A 322 -1.28 -8.31 -3.46
N VAL A 323 -0.47 -7.40 -2.93
CA VAL A 323 0.97 -7.27 -3.23
C VAL A 323 1.73 -7.13 -1.92
N PHE A 324 2.82 -7.89 -1.81
CA PHE A 324 3.80 -7.71 -0.75
C PHE A 324 4.94 -6.82 -1.25
N LEU A 325 5.21 -5.75 -0.50
CA LEU A 325 6.25 -4.77 -0.77
C LEU A 325 7.42 -5.07 0.16
N GLY A 326 8.37 -5.84 -0.37
CA GLY A 326 9.62 -6.15 0.30
C GLY A 326 10.55 -4.93 0.41
N PRO A 327 11.66 -5.07 1.14
CA PRO A 327 12.68 -4.03 1.18
C PRO A 327 13.25 -3.81 -0.22
N ASN A 328 13.59 -2.56 -0.52
CA ASN A 328 14.25 -2.13 -1.76
C ASN A 328 13.43 -2.31 -3.05
N GLU A 329 12.13 -2.56 -2.94
CA GLU A 329 11.22 -2.64 -4.08
C GLU A 329 10.52 -1.29 -4.31
N PRO A 330 10.64 -0.69 -5.52
CA PRO A 330 10.01 0.58 -5.82
C PRO A 330 8.51 0.40 -6.06
N HIS A 331 7.70 1.26 -5.47
CA HIS A 331 6.25 1.21 -5.63
C HIS A 331 5.58 2.58 -5.40
N ALA A 332 4.34 2.71 -5.85
CA ALA A 332 3.47 3.85 -5.60
C ALA A 332 2.00 3.43 -5.67
N TYR A 333 1.17 3.78 -4.69
CA TYR A 333 -0.28 3.62 -4.80
C TYR A 333 -0.87 4.75 -5.64
N LEU A 334 -1.79 4.43 -6.55
CA LEU A 334 -2.30 5.37 -7.53
C LEU A 334 -3.77 5.74 -7.29
N LEU A 335 -4.62 4.74 -7.08
CA LEU A 335 -6.06 4.92 -6.91
C LEU A 335 -6.68 3.70 -6.23
N GLY A 336 -7.74 3.91 -5.44
CA GLY A 336 -8.56 2.82 -4.90
C GLY A 336 -8.46 2.72 -3.39
N ASP A 337 -9.18 1.74 -2.83
CA ASP A 337 -9.19 1.49 -1.40
C ASP A 337 -8.52 0.14 -1.11
N CYS A 338 -7.67 0.10 -0.07
CA CYS A 338 -6.97 -1.11 0.34
C CYS A 338 -6.83 -1.20 1.86
N VAL A 339 -6.65 -2.43 2.33
CA VAL A 339 -6.02 -2.71 3.61
C VAL A 339 -4.51 -2.67 3.41
N GLU A 340 -3.80 -2.02 4.32
CA GLU A 340 -2.34 -2.08 4.41
C GLU A 340 -1.94 -2.64 5.77
N CYS A 341 -1.00 -3.58 5.78
CA CYS A 341 -0.30 -3.98 7.00
C CYS A 341 1.19 -3.83 6.77
N MET A 342 1.88 -3.18 7.71
CA MET A 342 3.30 -2.87 7.59
C MET A 342 4.00 -3.04 8.93
N ALA A 343 5.32 -3.27 8.91
CA ALA A 343 6.11 -3.13 10.14
C ALA A 343 6.05 -1.68 10.67
N CYS A 344 6.16 -1.50 11.99
CA CYS A 344 6.22 -0.15 12.57
C CYS A 344 7.55 0.55 12.23
N SER A 345 7.53 1.38 11.18
CA SER A 345 8.62 2.25 10.74
C SER A 345 8.07 3.42 9.92
N ASP A 346 8.76 4.56 9.98
CA ASP A 346 8.49 5.74 9.17
C ASP A 346 9.53 5.95 8.05
N ASN A 347 10.53 5.06 7.93
CA ASN A 347 11.55 5.12 6.88
C ASN A 347 10.94 5.01 5.48
N THR A 348 11.04 6.09 4.71
CA THR A 348 10.49 6.16 3.35
C THR A 348 11.45 6.94 2.45
N ILE A 349 12.07 6.24 1.50
CA ILE A 349 12.95 6.85 0.51
C ILE A 349 12.11 7.16 -0.72
N ARG A 350 12.08 8.45 -1.12
CA ARG A 350 11.24 8.91 -2.23
C ARG A 350 12.06 9.27 -3.46
N ALA A 351 11.47 8.97 -4.61
CA ALA A 351 12.06 9.14 -5.93
C ALA A 351 11.34 10.21 -6.77
N GLY A 352 10.02 10.32 -6.60
CA GLY A 352 9.16 11.13 -7.44
C GLY A 352 7.71 11.10 -6.99
N LEU A 353 6.86 11.76 -7.76
CA LEU A 353 5.45 12.03 -7.44
C LEU A 353 5.29 12.67 -6.06
N THR A 354 6.19 13.61 -5.72
CA THR A 354 6.18 14.23 -4.40
C THR A 354 6.87 15.60 -4.37
N PRO A 355 6.33 16.56 -3.61
CA PRO A 355 7.05 17.79 -3.26
C PRO A 355 7.96 17.61 -2.04
N LYS A 356 7.92 16.44 -1.37
CA LYS A 356 8.72 16.16 -0.17
C LYS A 356 10.19 15.91 -0.55
N PHE A 357 11.04 15.82 0.48
CA PHE A 357 12.44 15.41 0.32
C PHE A 357 12.55 14.11 -0.51
N LYS A 358 13.42 14.15 -1.52
CA LYS A 358 13.76 13.05 -2.42
C LYS A 358 15.23 12.72 -2.22
N ASP A 359 15.51 11.46 -1.89
CA ASP A 359 16.87 10.95 -1.71
C ASP A 359 17.16 9.99 -2.85
N VAL A 360 17.40 10.57 -4.01
CA VAL A 360 17.56 9.85 -5.28
C VAL A 360 18.79 8.96 -5.23
N GLU A 361 19.88 9.42 -4.61
CA GLU A 361 21.14 8.67 -4.49
C GLU A 361 20.93 7.37 -3.71
N ASN A 362 20.39 7.45 -2.48
CA ASN A 362 20.15 6.25 -1.68
C ASN A 362 19.11 5.34 -2.32
N LEU A 363 18.07 5.90 -2.95
CA LEU A 363 17.08 5.12 -3.67
C LEU A 363 17.74 4.28 -4.77
N VAL A 364 18.38 4.92 -5.75
CA VAL A 364 19.00 4.24 -6.90
C VAL A 364 20.08 3.26 -6.42
N ALA A 365 20.79 3.57 -5.34
CA ALA A 365 21.79 2.68 -4.78
C ALA A 365 21.17 1.36 -4.28
N MET A 366 20.03 1.42 -3.59
CA MET A 366 19.49 0.30 -2.83
C MET A 366 18.53 -0.63 -3.59
N LEU A 367 17.85 -0.14 -4.64
CA LEU A 367 16.79 -0.90 -5.32
C LEU A 367 17.28 -2.28 -5.79
N THR A 368 16.39 -3.27 -5.82
CA THR A 368 16.73 -4.64 -6.25
C THR A 368 16.92 -4.76 -7.76
N TYR A 369 16.27 -3.90 -8.54
CA TYR A 369 16.24 -3.94 -10.01
C TYR A 369 15.70 -5.25 -10.61
N SER A 370 14.91 -5.99 -9.84
CA SER A 370 14.26 -7.21 -10.31
C SER A 370 13.22 -6.90 -11.39
N MET A 371 13.46 -7.38 -12.62
CA MET A 371 12.61 -7.16 -13.80
C MET A 371 11.57 -8.26 -13.99
N ASN A 372 10.60 -8.30 -13.08
CA ASN A 372 9.57 -9.33 -13.07
C ASN A 372 8.29 -8.88 -13.79
N ALA A 373 7.60 -9.81 -14.43
CA ALA A 373 6.25 -9.58 -14.94
C ALA A 373 5.28 -9.24 -13.78
N ALA A 374 4.28 -8.40 -14.05
CA ALA A 374 3.29 -7.95 -13.07
C ALA A 374 2.66 -9.09 -12.24
N GLU A 375 2.31 -10.21 -12.89
CA GLU A 375 1.73 -11.38 -12.21
C GLU A 375 2.66 -12.03 -11.18
N LYS A 376 3.99 -11.92 -11.36
CA LYS A 376 4.97 -12.40 -10.37
C LYS A 376 5.13 -11.45 -9.19
N VAL A 377 4.71 -10.18 -9.33
CA VAL A 377 4.73 -9.18 -8.26
C VAL A 377 3.51 -9.36 -7.34
N LYS A 378 2.40 -9.89 -7.86
CA LYS A 378 1.21 -10.20 -7.05
C LYS A 378 1.52 -11.26 -5.99
N PHE A 379 1.01 -11.02 -4.79
CA PHE A 379 1.08 -11.99 -3.70
C PHE A 379 -0.06 -13.00 -3.84
N LYS A 380 0.27 -14.30 -3.75
CA LYS A 380 -0.71 -15.39 -3.83
C LYS A 380 -1.15 -15.79 -2.43
N PRO A 381 -2.37 -15.41 -1.98
CA PRO A 381 -2.85 -15.80 -0.67
C PRO A 381 -3.19 -17.30 -0.62
N LYS A 382 -3.22 -17.84 0.60
CA LYS A 382 -3.56 -19.24 0.86
C LYS A 382 -4.98 -19.33 1.41
N LYS A 383 -5.86 -20.05 0.71
CA LYS A 383 -7.19 -20.40 1.24
C LYS A 383 -7.02 -21.44 2.35
N LEU A 384 -7.40 -21.12 3.59
CA LEU A 384 -7.33 -22.02 4.74
C LEU A 384 -8.64 -22.79 4.96
N SER A 385 -9.77 -22.18 4.63
CA SER A 385 -11.11 -22.78 4.63
C SER A 385 -12.00 -22.03 3.63
N ASP A 386 -13.28 -22.40 3.53
CA ASP A 386 -14.23 -21.69 2.66
C ASP A 386 -14.48 -20.24 3.02
N VAL A 387 -14.20 -19.87 4.27
CA VAL A 387 -14.44 -18.52 4.80
C VAL A 387 -13.16 -17.81 5.22
N VAL A 388 -11.99 -18.49 5.24
CA VAL A 388 -10.71 -17.89 5.68
C VAL A 388 -9.66 -17.92 4.58
N THR A 389 -9.14 -16.74 4.26
CA THR A 389 -7.99 -16.54 3.35
C THR A 389 -6.82 -15.90 4.10
N GLU A 390 -5.64 -16.48 3.98
CA GLU A 390 -4.40 -16.07 4.63
C GLU A 390 -3.45 -15.34 3.69
N TYR A 391 -2.97 -14.17 4.15
CA TYR A 391 -1.94 -13.36 3.53
C TYR A 391 -0.74 -13.33 4.49
N ALA A 392 0.17 -14.29 4.33
CA ALA A 392 1.34 -14.48 5.17
C ALA A 392 2.62 -14.14 4.39
N PRO A 393 3.05 -12.86 4.36
CA PRO A 393 4.32 -12.50 3.75
C PRO A 393 5.51 -13.14 4.49
N PRO A 394 6.69 -13.25 3.85
CA PRO A 394 7.87 -13.89 4.44
C PRO A 394 8.57 -13.00 5.48
N VAL A 395 7.81 -12.47 6.44
CA VAL A 395 8.27 -11.57 7.50
C VAL A 395 7.63 -11.96 8.84
N PRO A 396 8.37 -11.83 9.96
CA PRO A 396 7.83 -12.21 11.27
C PRO A 396 6.80 -11.24 11.84
N GLU A 397 6.73 -10.00 11.34
CA GLU A 397 5.97 -8.92 11.94
C GLU A 397 4.45 -9.10 11.87
N PHE A 398 3.92 -9.73 10.83
CA PHE A 398 2.47 -9.85 10.67
C PHE A 398 2.04 -10.96 9.71
N THR A 399 0.82 -11.43 9.92
CA THR A 399 0.00 -12.16 8.94
C THR A 399 -1.40 -11.57 8.97
N VAL A 400 -2.02 -11.40 7.80
CA VAL A 400 -3.40 -10.92 7.68
C VAL A 400 -4.30 -12.07 7.28
N HIS A 401 -5.41 -12.26 7.98
CA HIS A 401 -6.50 -13.15 7.57
C HIS A 401 -7.71 -12.33 7.15
N LYS A 402 -8.28 -12.67 5.99
CA LYS A 402 -9.60 -12.22 5.56
C LYS A 402 -10.59 -13.32 5.92
N ILE A 403 -11.61 -12.97 6.70
CA ILE A 403 -12.69 -13.85 7.13
C ILE A 403 -13.98 -13.36 6.47
N GLU A 404 -14.62 -14.21 5.67
CA GLU A 404 -15.89 -13.91 5.00
C GLU A 404 -17.06 -14.50 5.78
N VAL A 405 -17.91 -13.63 6.32
CA VAL A 405 -19.06 -14.04 7.13
C VAL A 405 -20.33 -13.93 6.28
N SER A 406 -21.12 -15.00 6.28
CA SER A 406 -22.44 -15.02 5.65
C SER A 406 -23.33 -13.95 6.29
N LYS A 407 -24.04 -13.16 5.48
CA LYS A 407 -25.10 -12.31 6.05
C LYS A 407 -26.14 -13.21 6.69
N ILE A 408 -26.30 -13.10 8.00
CA ILE A 408 -27.46 -13.65 8.70
C ILE A 408 -28.66 -12.89 8.13
N THR A 409 -29.42 -13.53 7.25
CA THR A 409 -30.75 -13.04 6.85
C THR A 409 -31.66 -13.22 8.05
N THR A 410 -31.72 -12.19 8.89
CA THR A 410 -32.74 -12.02 9.93
C THR A 410 -34.03 -11.50 9.33
#